data_AF-A0A3D3P6K1-F1
#
_entry.id   AF-A0A3D3P6K1-F1
#
_cell.length_a   1.000
_cell.length_b   1.000
_cell.length_c   1.000
_cell.angle_alpha   90.00
_cell.angle_beta   90.00
_cell.angle_gamma   90.00
#
_symmetry.space_group_name_H-M   'P 1'
#
loop_
_entity.id
_entity.type
_entity.pdbx_description
1 polymer ?
#
loop_
_entity_poly.entity_id
_entity_poly.type
_entity_poly.pdbx_seq_one_letter_code
_entity_poly.pdbx_strand_id
1 'polypeptide(L)'
;MSNSPTQVDIEGKRPIESAYVKHWGEMNDRLKKGGSLSGKERNCAFLNIDGKKFATVSGVSGFDFPDDSRAMALSDWDGDGRMDVWISNRNAPRVRFFHNRLIEIGDWIQFDLESNKMLDPIGARIELTLGDGSKLMRSLRAGEGFLGQSSRFIHFGLSNKKIKAIKVRWPQGDSEEFALASPGRRYLLKKGRGVPTAINSSQLSGLQGEGLERASKKKSPWIHVPLTIPMPPIVMNDSDNQKVVLPLGNEKAYLINFWDPECADCAIELLEWKKERSKLPGELQIVTLLANANLSHEVGREFIEEHQLPFAWGKIESDSAFLLAKLLQKLFQTRDRFEAPASFLINRKGELISFALGKVSVDEINAEVAAIPKAPETTEKRLNRLYGKGVWLAPVERENLLFVPEILLNKGEVALAANYVRRAWDHLSRHRKINDLLVAIGDYYFKGGNIAQGLNFYLNALNKGHLNPVVMNNVAWQLATHKDRRIRNGNLAVKWALKALQITKGRQATYYDTLAAGYAEKAMFVEALNFVEKGLKTAELSGDSSSRTDLLKAKEYYLRKIPHRGE
;
A
#
# COMPACT_ATOMS: atom_id res chain seq x y z
N MET A 1 -18.38 -6.72 28.70
CA MET A 1 -17.88 -8.10 28.87
C MET A 1 -17.52 -8.64 27.50
N SER A 2 -16.25 -8.63 27.10
CA SER A 2 -15.80 -9.30 25.87
C SER A 2 -15.17 -10.64 26.25
N ASN A 3 -15.86 -11.73 25.98
CA ASN A 3 -15.25 -13.07 26.03
C ASN A 3 -14.45 -13.27 24.74
N SER A 4 -13.20 -12.79 24.72
CA SER A 4 -12.22 -13.28 23.74
C SER A 4 -11.82 -14.69 24.15
N PRO A 5 -11.83 -15.69 23.24
CA PRO A 5 -11.40 -17.03 23.58
C PRO A 5 -9.87 -17.03 23.79
N THR A 6 -9.44 -17.20 25.04
CA THR A 6 -8.05 -17.47 25.42
C THR A 6 -7.74 -18.98 25.46
N GLN A 7 -8.48 -19.82 24.74
CA GLN A 7 -8.08 -21.22 24.58
C GLN A 7 -7.14 -21.37 23.38
N VAL A 8 -5.86 -21.20 23.66
CA VAL A 8 -4.79 -21.74 22.83
C VAL A 8 -4.67 -23.22 23.18
N ASP A 9 -4.97 -24.09 22.21
CA ASP A 9 -4.76 -25.53 22.32
C ASP A 9 -3.25 -25.82 22.33
N ILE A 10 -2.74 -26.35 23.45
CA ILE A 10 -1.32 -26.68 23.66
C ILE A 10 -0.95 -28.03 22.98
N GLU A 11 -1.93 -28.78 22.44
CA GLU A 11 -1.69 -30.13 21.89
C GLU A 11 -1.73 -30.24 20.35
N GLY A 12 -1.73 -29.12 19.62
CA GLY A 12 -1.48 -29.15 18.16
C GLY A 12 -2.57 -29.82 17.31
N LYS A 13 -3.76 -30.08 17.86
CA LYS A 13 -4.95 -30.40 17.07
C LYS A 13 -5.60 -29.09 16.61
N ARG A 14 -5.97 -29.01 15.32
CA ARG A 14 -6.60 -27.80 14.76
C ARG A 14 -7.84 -27.46 15.62
N PRO A 15 -8.05 -26.20 16.02
CA PRO A 15 -9.22 -25.87 16.80
C PRO A 15 -10.47 -26.20 16.00
N ILE A 16 -11.38 -26.95 16.60
CA ILE A 16 -12.74 -27.13 16.10
C ILE A 16 -13.28 -25.72 15.84
N GLU A 17 -13.65 -25.41 14.59
CA GLU A 17 -14.33 -24.17 14.25
C GLU A 17 -15.65 -24.12 15.03
N SER A 18 -15.60 -23.56 16.24
CA SER A 18 -16.79 -23.42 17.07
C SER A 18 -17.78 -22.51 16.34
N ALA A 19 -19.07 -22.74 16.55
CA ALA A 19 -20.10 -21.86 16.02
C ALA A 19 -19.78 -20.39 16.34
N TYR A 20 -19.20 -20.10 17.50
CA TYR A 20 -18.73 -18.75 17.86
C TYR A 20 -17.69 -18.18 16.87
N VAL A 21 -16.63 -18.91 16.53
CA VAL A 21 -15.60 -18.44 15.59
C VAL A 21 -16.20 -18.16 14.22
N LYS A 22 -17.10 -19.02 13.75
CA LYS A 22 -17.83 -18.82 12.49
C LYS A 22 -18.68 -17.55 12.52
N HIS A 23 -19.55 -17.38 13.51
CA HIS A 23 -20.41 -16.19 13.62
C HIS A 23 -19.59 -14.90 13.85
N TRP A 24 -18.49 -14.99 14.59
CA TRP A 24 -17.56 -13.87 14.75
C TRP A 24 -16.90 -13.49 13.41
N GLY A 25 -16.52 -14.48 12.61
CA GLY A 25 -16.04 -14.29 11.23
C GLY A 25 -17.09 -13.59 10.36
N GLU A 26 -18.31 -14.12 10.33
CA GLU A 26 -19.44 -13.55 9.56
C GLU A 26 -19.77 -12.12 9.97
N MET A 27 -19.79 -11.82 11.28
CA MET A 27 -20.01 -10.47 11.79
C MET A 27 -18.89 -9.52 11.35
N ASN A 28 -17.63 -9.93 11.47
CA ASN A 28 -16.51 -9.11 11.03
C ASN A 28 -16.50 -8.88 9.52
N ASP A 29 -16.89 -9.89 8.73
CA ASP A 29 -17.00 -9.75 7.28
C ASP A 29 -18.14 -8.80 6.91
N ARG A 30 -19.29 -8.86 7.60
CA ARG A 30 -20.35 -7.84 7.45
C ARG A 30 -19.84 -6.44 7.76
N LEU A 31 -19.12 -6.27 8.87
CA LEU A 31 -18.55 -4.97 9.26
C LEU A 31 -17.52 -4.45 8.24
N LYS A 32 -16.65 -5.32 7.71
CA LYS A 32 -15.69 -4.97 6.64
C LYS A 32 -16.40 -4.55 5.36
N LYS A 33 -17.53 -5.18 5.03
CA LYS A 33 -18.37 -4.84 3.87
C LYS A 33 -19.21 -3.58 4.03
N GLY A 34 -18.98 -2.79 5.09
CA GLY A 34 -19.71 -1.56 5.37
C GLY A 34 -21.03 -1.77 6.13
N GLY A 35 -21.29 -2.99 6.62
CA GLY A 35 -22.37 -3.24 7.55
C GLY A 35 -22.19 -2.46 8.85
N SER A 36 -23.29 -2.06 9.45
CA SER A 36 -23.34 -1.33 10.71
C SER A 36 -24.13 -2.11 11.75
N LEU A 37 -23.62 -2.15 12.99
CA LEU A 37 -24.33 -2.75 14.12
C LEU A 37 -25.39 -1.82 14.72
N SER A 38 -25.21 -0.49 14.58
CA SER A 38 -26.16 0.53 15.07
C SER A 38 -27.06 1.08 13.95
N GLY A 39 -26.85 0.66 12.70
CA GLY A 39 -27.65 1.04 11.54
C GLY A 39 -27.68 2.55 11.31
N LYS A 40 -28.84 3.14 11.62
CA LYS A 40 -29.16 4.58 11.50
C LYS A 40 -29.58 5.20 12.83
N GLU A 41 -29.15 4.62 13.94
CA GLU A 41 -29.30 5.24 15.27
C GLU A 41 -28.73 6.66 15.24
N ARG A 42 -29.49 7.60 15.80
CA ARG A 42 -29.16 9.03 15.76
C ARG A 42 -28.16 9.39 16.85
N ASN A 43 -27.18 10.20 16.49
CA ASN A 43 -26.18 10.69 17.43
C ASN A 43 -26.82 11.61 18.47
N CYS A 44 -26.35 11.50 19.72
CA CYS A 44 -26.88 12.25 20.85
C CYS A 44 -25.84 13.23 21.42
N ALA A 45 -26.30 14.45 21.74
CA ALA A 45 -25.53 15.43 22.50
C ALA A 45 -26.32 15.88 23.73
N PHE A 46 -25.64 15.93 24.86
CA PHE A 46 -26.23 16.27 26.15
C PHE A 46 -25.51 17.47 26.76
N LEU A 47 -26.26 18.54 27.02
CA LEU A 47 -25.76 19.70 27.73
C LEU A 47 -25.75 19.40 29.24
N ASN A 48 -24.58 19.53 29.85
CA ASN A 48 -24.45 19.47 31.30
C ASN A 48 -25.08 20.71 31.94
N ILE A 49 -25.99 20.50 32.89
CA ILE A 49 -26.64 21.56 33.67
C ILE A 49 -26.11 21.50 35.09
N ASP A 50 -25.14 22.36 35.39
CA ASP A 50 -24.51 22.57 36.70
C ASP A 50 -24.02 21.29 37.40
N GLY A 51 -23.59 20.29 36.63
CA GLY A 51 -23.12 18.99 37.12
C GLY A 51 -24.22 18.11 37.72
N LYS A 52 -25.49 18.51 37.64
CA LYS A 52 -26.62 17.85 38.29
C LYS A 52 -27.52 17.09 37.33
N LYS A 53 -27.73 17.64 36.14
CA LYS A 53 -28.64 17.09 35.12
C LYS A 53 -28.03 17.22 33.73
N PHE A 54 -28.64 16.51 32.79
CA PHE A 54 -28.33 16.62 31.37
C PHE A 54 -29.60 16.94 30.59
N ALA A 55 -29.53 17.91 29.67
CA ALA A 55 -30.58 18.16 28.68
C ALA A 55 -30.12 17.69 27.31
N THR A 56 -31.01 17.00 26.59
CA THR A 56 -30.74 16.63 25.19
C THR A 56 -30.74 17.87 24.32
N VAL A 57 -29.62 18.11 23.63
CA VAL A 57 -29.43 19.24 22.71
C VAL A 57 -29.03 18.78 21.32
N SER A 58 -29.15 17.48 21.01
CA SER A 58 -28.70 16.87 19.74
C SER A 58 -29.23 17.62 18.51
N GLY A 59 -30.52 17.95 18.47
CA GLY A 59 -31.13 18.64 17.33
C GLY A 59 -30.58 20.05 17.15
N VAL A 60 -30.61 20.88 18.21
CA VAL A 60 -30.20 22.29 18.16
C VAL A 60 -28.69 22.47 17.98
N SER A 61 -27.89 21.49 18.37
CA SER A 61 -26.43 21.48 18.17
C SER A 61 -25.99 20.92 16.81
N GLY A 62 -26.92 20.34 16.04
CA GLY A 62 -26.61 19.68 14.76
C GLY A 62 -26.01 18.29 14.88
N PHE A 63 -25.89 17.73 16.09
CA PHE A 63 -25.41 16.36 16.32
C PHE A 63 -26.47 15.29 16.05
N ASP A 64 -27.73 15.65 15.83
CA ASP A 64 -28.80 14.69 15.56
C ASP A 64 -28.81 14.19 14.09
N PHE A 65 -27.84 13.34 13.75
CA PHE A 65 -27.70 12.73 12.41
C PHE A 65 -27.60 11.20 12.49
N PRO A 66 -28.14 10.48 11.48
CA PRO A 66 -28.30 9.02 11.48
C PRO A 66 -27.05 8.25 11.02
N ASP A 67 -25.85 8.78 11.31
CA ASP A 67 -24.60 8.15 10.92
C ASP A 67 -24.07 7.29 12.06
N ASP A 68 -23.43 6.17 11.72
CA ASP A 68 -22.88 5.23 12.69
C ASP A 68 -21.51 5.71 13.19
N SER A 69 -21.52 6.74 14.04
CA SER A 69 -20.33 7.36 14.61
C SER A 69 -19.64 6.47 15.64
N ARG A 70 -18.32 6.33 15.52
CA ARG A 70 -17.52 5.48 16.42
C ARG A 70 -16.36 6.20 17.08
N ALA A 71 -15.80 7.22 16.44
CA ALA A 71 -14.75 8.02 17.04
C ALA A 71 -15.09 9.51 16.97
N MET A 72 -14.67 10.24 17.99
CA MET A 72 -14.79 11.69 18.09
C MET A 72 -13.46 12.26 18.58
N ALA A 73 -13.05 13.40 18.02
CA ALA A 73 -11.88 14.14 18.45
C ALA A 73 -12.20 15.62 18.54
N LEU A 74 -11.88 16.24 19.68
CA LEU A 74 -12.03 17.68 19.89
C LEU A 74 -10.78 18.42 19.44
N SER A 75 -10.96 19.56 18.78
CA SER A 75 -9.87 20.47 18.41
C SER A 75 -10.35 21.91 18.45
N ASP A 76 -9.44 22.86 18.36
CA ASP A 76 -9.69 24.27 18.11
C ASP A 76 -8.97 24.54 16.80
N TRP A 77 -9.65 24.19 15.71
CA TRP A 77 -9.03 23.98 14.40
C TRP A 77 -8.60 25.30 13.77
N ASP A 78 -9.37 26.35 13.98
CA ASP A 78 -9.09 27.71 13.52
C ASP A 78 -8.43 28.61 14.57
N GLY A 79 -8.31 28.16 15.82
CA GLY A 79 -7.55 28.87 16.86
C GLY A 79 -8.31 30.05 17.47
N ASP A 80 -9.64 30.02 17.46
CA ASP A 80 -10.47 31.06 18.06
C ASP A 80 -11.05 30.70 19.44
N GLY A 81 -10.73 29.50 19.92
CA GLY A 81 -11.10 29.01 21.24
C GLY A 81 -12.47 28.35 21.30
N ARG A 82 -13.21 28.30 20.19
CA ARG A 82 -14.40 27.45 20.05
C ARG A 82 -13.94 26.04 19.72
N MET A 83 -14.25 25.10 20.61
CA MET A 83 -13.91 23.70 20.37
C MET A 83 -14.76 23.14 19.21
N ASP A 84 -14.10 22.74 18.14
CA ASP A 84 -14.59 22.01 16.98
C ASP A 84 -14.56 20.50 17.21
N VAL A 85 -15.26 19.77 16.35
CA VAL A 85 -15.38 18.32 16.46
C VAL A 85 -15.10 17.61 15.13
N TRP A 86 -14.18 16.66 15.15
CA TRP A 86 -14.03 15.65 14.11
C TRP A 86 -14.74 14.38 14.52
N ILE A 87 -15.52 13.79 13.62
CA ILE A 87 -16.21 12.52 13.83
C ILE A 87 -15.84 11.54 12.72
N SER A 88 -15.56 10.30 13.12
CA SER A 88 -15.40 9.16 12.21
C SER A 88 -16.60 8.23 12.30
N ASN A 89 -17.20 7.96 11.15
CA ASN A 89 -18.39 7.12 10.98
C ASN A 89 -18.03 5.83 10.26
N ARG A 90 -18.75 4.74 10.60
CA ARG A 90 -18.69 3.48 9.83
C ARG A 90 -19.40 3.61 8.49
N ASN A 91 -20.56 4.26 8.48
CA ASN A 91 -21.31 4.53 7.26
C ASN A 91 -20.89 5.88 6.64
N ALA A 92 -21.34 6.14 5.42
CA ALA A 92 -21.05 7.39 4.74
C ALA A 92 -21.96 8.52 5.28
N PRO A 93 -21.44 9.77 5.42
CA PRO A 93 -20.05 10.18 5.21
C PRO A 93 -19.10 9.66 6.31
N ARG A 94 -17.94 9.10 5.93
CA ARG A 94 -17.00 8.44 6.88
C ARG A 94 -16.27 9.40 7.82
N VAL A 95 -16.11 10.66 7.42
CA VAL A 95 -15.48 11.70 8.23
C VAL A 95 -16.37 12.93 8.17
N ARG A 96 -16.60 13.56 9.33
CA ARG A 96 -17.27 14.85 9.44
C ARG A 96 -16.42 15.81 10.24
N PHE A 97 -16.44 17.06 9.80
CA PHE A 97 -15.93 18.19 10.56
C PHE A 97 -17.10 19.08 10.95
N PHE A 98 -17.25 19.31 12.26
CA PHE A 98 -18.20 20.26 12.82
C PHE A 98 -17.43 21.49 13.27
N HIS A 99 -17.55 22.55 12.47
CA HIS A 99 -17.02 23.86 12.79
C HIS A 99 -17.96 24.56 13.77
N ASN A 100 -17.48 24.87 14.96
CA ASN A 100 -18.27 25.50 16.01
C ASN A 100 -18.44 27.00 15.73
N ARG A 101 -19.69 27.46 15.62
CA ARG A 101 -20.05 28.83 15.24
C ARG A 101 -20.88 29.55 16.29
N LEU A 102 -20.76 29.16 17.56
CA LEU A 102 -21.38 29.91 18.66
C LEU A 102 -20.89 31.36 18.66
N ILE A 103 -21.84 32.29 18.75
CA ILE A 103 -21.57 33.74 18.69
C ILE A 103 -20.90 34.21 20.00
N GLU A 104 -21.34 33.68 21.14
CA GLU A 104 -20.80 34.01 22.46
C GLU A 104 -20.29 32.75 23.16
N ILE A 105 -18.98 32.71 23.45
CA ILE A 105 -18.36 31.62 24.21
C ILE A 105 -17.74 32.08 25.55
N GLY A 106 -17.75 33.39 25.80
CA GLY A 106 -17.04 34.02 26.91
C GLY A 106 -15.52 33.87 26.81
N ASP A 107 -14.82 34.29 27.86
CA ASP A 107 -13.37 34.14 27.96
C ASP A 107 -12.95 32.65 28.01
N TRP A 108 -11.80 32.35 27.42
CA TRP A 108 -11.19 31.02 27.40
C TRP A 108 -9.67 31.10 27.58
N ILE A 109 -9.02 29.98 27.91
CA ILE A 109 -7.56 29.86 27.90
C ILE A 109 -7.14 28.43 27.57
N GLN A 110 -6.03 28.27 26.86
CA GLN A 110 -5.48 26.95 26.52
C GLN A 110 -4.03 26.79 26.97
N PHE A 111 -3.64 25.55 27.28
CA PHE A 111 -2.29 25.23 27.71
C PHE A 111 -1.72 24.00 27.00
N ASP A 112 -0.53 24.16 26.40
CA ASP A 112 0.37 23.06 26.08
C ASP A 112 1.31 22.81 27.26
N LEU A 113 1.70 21.54 27.44
CA LEU A 113 2.60 21.12 28.50
C LEU A 113 3.88 20.51 27.92
N GLU A 114 5.00 20.97 28.43
CA GLU A 114 6.33 20.43 28.13
C GLU A 114 7.07 20.09 29.42
N SER A 115 7.59 18.86 29.49
CA SER A 115 8.46 18.44 30.59
C SER A 115 9.91 18.78 30.28
N ASN A 116 10.77 18.79 31.30
CA ASN A 116 12.22 19.00 31.13
C ASN A 116 12.97 17.75 30.59
N LYS A 117 12.26 16.66 30.32
CA LYS A 117 12.81 15.41 29.75
C LYS A 117 12.25 15.20 28.34
N MET A 118 12.85 14.30 27.55
CA MET A 118 12.33 13.86 26.24
C MET A 118 10.98 13.10 26.31
N LEU A 119 10.29 13.09 27.46
CA LEU A 119 9.02 12.41 27.66
C LEU A 119 7.87 13.41 27.73
N ASP A 120 6.77 13.05 27.09
CA ASP A 120 5.52 13.80 27.17
C ASP A 120 4.92 13.74 28.58
N PRO A 121 4.47 14.87 29.16
CA PRO A 121 3.91 14.92 30.51
C PRO A 121 2.47 14.38 30.57
N ILE A 122 2.17 13.26 29.91
CA ILE A 122 0.85 12.60 29.96
C ILE A 122 0.52 12.26 31.42
N GLY A 123 -0.72 12.54 31.84
CA GLY A 123 -1.16 12.43 33.23
C GLY A 123 -0.97 13.71 34.05
N ALA A 124 -0.28 14.72 33.53
CA ALA A 124 -0.21 16.03 34.16
C ALA A 124 -1.61 16.65 34.31
N ARG A 125 -1.79 17.48 35.33
CA ARG A 125 -3.07 18.08 35.69
C ARG A 125 -2.91 19.56 35.93
N ILE A 126 -3.72 20.36 35.25
CA ILE A 126 -3.83 21.80 35.47
C ILE A 126 -5.06 22.05 36.34
N GLU A 127 -4.87 22.82 37.41
CA GLU A 127 -5.92 23.39 38.25
C GLU A 127 -5.87 24.92 38.11
N LEU A 128 -6.99 25.51 37.69
CA LEU A 128 -7.21 26.95 37.70
C LEU A 128 -8.09 27.30 38.90
N THR A 129 -7.67 28.27 39.71
CA THR A 129 -8.54 28.90 40.70
C THR A 129 -9.04 30.22 40.13
N LEU A 130 -10.36 30.43 40.10
CA LEU A 130 -11.01 31.61 39.52
C LEU A 130 -11.32 32.68 40.58
N GLY A 131 -11.70 33.87 40.12
CA GLY A 131 -11.99 35.05 40.94
C GLY A 131 -13.03 34.82 42.04
N ASP A 132 -14.02 33.99 41.78
CA ASP A 132 -15.10 33.60 42.69
C ASP A 132 -14.71 32.43 43.63
N GLY A 133 -13.47 31.95 43.54
CA GLY A 133 -12.95 30.81 44.30
C GLY A 133 -13.27 29.45 43.69
N SER A 134 -14.04 29.39 42.60
CA SER A 134 -14.30 28.12 41.91
C SER A 134 -13.01 27.58 41.27
N LYS A 135 -12.93 26.25 41.17
CA LYS A 135 -11.75 25.55 40.63
C LYS A 135 -12.12 24.79 39.36
N LEU A 136 -11.35 24.99 38.31
CA LEU A 136 -11.43 24.20 37.09
C LEU A 136 -10.22 23.28 37.02
N MET A 137 -10.46 22.01 36.72
CA MET A 137 -9.39 21.01 36.66
C MET A 137 -9.49 20.20 35.37
N ARG A 138 -8.36 20.02 34.70
CA ARG A 138 -8.22 19.17 33.51
C ARG A 138 -6.88 18.46 33.53
N SER A 139 -6.81 17.31 32.87
CA SER A 139 -5.59 16.51 32.77
C SER A 139 -5.20 16.29 31.32
N LEU A 140 -3.90 16.27 31.05
CA LEU A 140 -3.35 15.85 29.78
C LEU A 140 -3.48 14.32 29.68
N ARG A 141 -4.10 13.83 28.61
CA ARG A 141 -4.36 12.41 28.40
C ARG A 141 -3.78 11.93 27.08
N ALA A 142 -3.42 10.64 27.04
CA ALA A 142 -3.18 9.90 25.82
C ALA A 142 -4.24 8.79 25.75
N GLY A 143 -5.01 8.75 24.67
CA GLY A 143 -6.24 7.98 24.52
C GLY A 143 -7.46 8.72 25.07
N GLU A 144 -8.31 9.22 24.18
CA GLU A 144 -9.64 9.77 24.52
C GLU A 144 -10.71 9.25 23.57
N GLY A 145 -11.84 8.80 24.12
CA GLY A 145 -12.90 8.18 23.33
C GLY A 145 -12.50 6.82 22.75
N PHE A 146 -13.34 6.28 21.86
CA PHE A 146 -13.07 5.02 21.16
C PHE A 146 -12.38 5.32 19.82
N LEU A 147 -11.18 4.75 19.60
CA LEU A 147 -10.40 4.92 18.36
C LEU A 147 -10.13 6.40 17.97
N GLY A 148 -10.12 7.31 18.95
CA GLY A 148 -9.94 8.74 18.76
C GLY A 148 -8.86 9.31 19.66
N GLN A 149 -8.47 10.56 19.35
CA GLN A 149 -7.58 11.36 20.19
C GLN A 149 -7.88 12.84 19.91
N SER A 150 -8.35 13.55 20.93
CA SER A 150 -8.47 15.01 20.88
C SER A 150 -7.09 15.67 20.81
N SER A 151 -7.07 16.92 20.38
CA SER A 151 -5.89 17.78 20.43
C SER A 151 -5.27 17.78 21.83
N ARG A 152 -3.93 17.84 21.87
CA ARG A 152 -3.13 17.68 23.09
C ARG A 152 -3.29 18.85 24.07
N PHE A 153 -3.56 20.06 23.58
CA PHE A 153 -3.69 21.22 24.45
C PHE A 153 -4.89 21.07 25.38
N ILE A 154 -4.77 21.65 26.58
CA ILE A 154 -5.83 21.64 27.59
C ILE A 154 -6.62 22.95 27.49
N HIS A 155 -7.92 22.86 27.21
CA HIS A 155 -8.83 24.01 27.12
C HIS A 155 -9.62 24.24 28.42
N PHE A 156 -9.79 25.51 28.77
CA PHE A 156 -10.69 25.99 29.82
C PHE A 156 -11.58 27.12 29.30
N GLY A 157 -12.90 26.96 29.41
CA GLY A 157 -13.85 28.07 29.34
C GLY A 157 -13.97 28.76 30.71
N LEU A 158 -13.95 30.09 30.73
CA LEU A 158 -13.87 30.91 31.93
C LEU A 158 -15.16 31.71 32.21
N SER A 159 -16.08 31.81 31.24
CA SER A 159 -17.33 32.58 31.40
C SER A 159 -17.09 34.02 31.91
N ASN A 160 -15.98 34.65 31.50
CA ASN A 160 -15.51 35.99 31.89
C ASN A 160 -14.96 36.13 33.31
N LYS A 161 -14.69 35.02 34.00
CA LYS A 161 -14.07 35.04 35.34
C LYS A 161 -12.55 35.21 35.24
N LYS A 162 -12.00 36.06 36.10
CA LYS A 162 -10.53 36.25 36.22
C LYS A 162 -9.85 35.02 36.82
N ILE A 163 -8.66 34.69 36.33
CA ILE A 163 -7.80 33.65 36.89
C ILE A 163 -7.04 34.22 38.10
N LYS A 164 -7.09 33.54 39.24
CA LYS A 164 -6.35 33.87 40.48
C LYS A 164 -5.11 33.02 40.69
N ALA A 165 -5.10 31.78 40.22
CA ALA A 165 -3.95 30.90 40.31
C ALA A 165 -3.95 29.85 39.19
N ILE A 166 -2.77 29.49 38.70
CA ILE A 166 -2.52 28.40 37.75
C ILE A 166 -1.57 27.42 38.43
N LYS A 167 -2.03 26.20 38.69
CA LYS A 167 -1.21 25.15 39.31
C LYS A 167 -1.14 23.93 38.41
N VAL A 168 0.07 23.45 38.15
CA VAL A 168 0.30 22.21 37.40
C VAL A 168 0.82 21.16 38.36
N ARG A 169 0.13 20.02 38.45
CA ARG A 169 0.65 18.80 39.05
C ARG A 169 1.21 17.92 37.94
N TRP A 170 2.51 17.65 38.00
CA TRP A 170 3.24 16.85 37.03
C TRP A 170 3.02 15.35 37.28
N PRO A 171 3.23 14.47 36.27
CA PRO A 171 2.97 13.04 36.40
C PRO A 171 3.76 12.37 37.52
N GLN A 172 4.94 12.90 37.86
CA GLN A 172 5.80 12.38 38.92
C GLN A 172 5.35 12.75 40.34
N GLY A 173 4.29 13.56 40.48
CA GLY A 173 3.73 13.96 41.78
C GLY A 173 4.03 15.41 42.17
N ASP A 174 5.14 15.97 41.70
CA ASP A 174 5.51 17.37 41.96
C ASP A 174 4.42 18.35 41.48
N SER A 175 4.30 19.49 42.16
CA SER A 175 3.43 20.57 41.74
C SER A 175 4.21 21.87 41.55
N GLU A 176 3.77 22.69 40.60
CA GLU A 176 4.37 23.97 40.25
C GLU A 176 3.27 24.99 40.04
N GLU A 177 3.48 26.20 40.55
CA GLU A 177 2.60 27.35 40.28
C GLU A 177 3.18 28.20 39.15
N PHE A 178 2.29 28.69 38.29
CA PHE A 178 2.64 29.54 37.16
C PHE A 178 2.07 30.94 37.35
N ALA A 179 2.81 31.94 36.88
CA ALA A 179 2.33 33.31 36.77
C ALA A 179 1.02 33.38 35.98
N LEU A 180 0.19 34.39 36.27
CA LEU A 180 -1.11 34.56 35.63
C LEU A 180 -0.95 34.83 34.12
N ALA A 181 -1.90 34.31 33.35
CA ALA A 181 -1.97 34.47 31.92
C ALA A 181 -3.31 35.12 31.53
N SER A 182 -3.28 35.92 30.47
CA SER A 182 -4.47 36.58 29.94
C SER A 182 -5.36 35.59 29.17
N PRO A 183 -6.69 35.72 29.23
CA PRO A 183 -7.59 34.93 28.40
C PRO A 183 -7.43 35.17 26.89
N GLY A 184 -8.11 34.34 26.09
CA GLY A 184 -8.23 34.43 24.64
C GLY A 184 -7.03 33.87 23.86
N ARG A 185 -6.15 33.10 24.52
CA ARG A 185 -4.87 32.65 23.95
C ARG A 185 -4.43 31.28 24.47
N ARG A 186 -3.51 30.68 23.72
CA ARG A 186 -2.79 29.45 24.09
C ARG A 186 -1.42 29.77 24.65
N TYR A 187 -1.02 29.04 25.69
CA TYR A 187 0.28 29.16 26.34
C TYR A 187 1.00 27.81 26.46
N LEU A 188 2.33 27.81 26.37
CA LEU A 188 3.18 26.71 26.77
C LEU A 188 3.56 26.84 28.24
N LEU A 189 3.24 25.82 29.04
CA LEU A 189 3.74 25.68 30.41
C LEU A 189 4.86 24.64 30.42
N LYS A 190 6.09 25.12 30.60
CA LYS A 190 7.29 24.27 30.66
C LYS A 190 7.70 24.03 32.12
N LYS A 191 7.88 22.76 32.51
CA LYS A 191 8.26 22.38 33.89
C LYS A 191 9.52 23.14 34.35
N GLY A 192 9.43 23.75 35.53
CA GLY A 192 10.51 24.47 36.19
C GLY A 192 10.71 25.91 35.69
N ARG A 193 9.79 26.46 34.89
CA ARG A 193 9.85 27.85 34.43
C ARG A 193 9.00 28.79 35.25
N GLY A 194 7.87 28.34 35.81
CA GLY A 194 6.92 29.17 36.55
C GLY A 194 6.26 30.31 35.75
N VAL A 195 6.54 30.46 34.46
CA VAL A 195 6.00 31.54 33.60
C VAL A 195 5.43 30.95 32.31
N PRO A 196 4.15 31.22 31.99
CA PRO A 196 3.55 30.80 30.73
C PRO A 196 4.17 31.52 29.52
N THR A 197 4.48 30.79 28.45
CA THR A 197 4.97 31.37 27.18
C THR A 197 3.84 31.39 26.16
N ALA A 198 3.47 32.56 25.62
CA ALA A 198 2.40 32.64 24.63
C ALA A 198 2.78 31.89 23.34
N ILE A 199 1.84 31.08 22.82
CA ILE A 199 1.97 30.42 21.53
C ILE A 199 1.23 31.26 20.49
N ASN A 200 1.95 31.75 19.49
CA ASN A 200 1.33 32.40 18.34
C ASN A 200 0.75 31.31 17.44
N SER A 201 -0.57 31.16 17.46
CA SER A 201 -1.30 30.30 16.53
C SER A 201 -1.83 31.15 15.37
N SER A 202 -1.66 30.65 14.15
CA SER A 202 -2.26 31.26 12.97
C SER A 202 -3.75 31.03 13.01
N GLN A 203 -4.55 32.09 13.06
CA GLN A 203 -6.00 31.96 12.95
C GLN A 203 -6.37 31.63 11.51
N LEU A 204 -7.07 30.51 11.32
CA LEU A 204 -7.67 30.20 10.02
C LEU A 204 -8.94 31.06 9.87
N SER A 205 -9.09 31.72 8.73
CA SER A 205 -10.29 32.49 8.42
C SER A 205 -11.01 31.91 7.21
N GLY A 206 -12.31 32.17 7.10
CA GLY A 206 -13.09 31.79 5.93
C GLY A 206 -13.44 30.29 5.84
N LEU A 207 -13.46 29.56 6.96
CA LEU A 207 -14.02 28.20 7.00
C LEU A 207 -15.53 28.25 6.73
N GLN A 208 -15.91 28.14 5.45
CA GLN A 208 -17.30 28.00 5.05
C GLN A 208 -17.67 26.52 5.07
N GLY A 209 -18.44 26.10 6.08
CA GLY A 209 -19.16 24.85 6.03
C GLY A 209 -20.23 24.93 4.96
N GLU A 210 -20.16 24.06 3.97
CA GLU A 210 -21.32 23.74 3.16
C GLU A 210 -22.31 22.98 4.06
N GLY A 211 -23.60 23.32 3.99
CA GLY A 211 -24.63 22.46 4.57
C GLY A 211 -24.48 21.05 3.99
N LEU A 212 -25.00 20.03 4.67
CA LEU A 212 -25.06 18.69 4.08
C LEU A 212 -25.86 18.77 2.79
N GLU A 213 -25.19 18.93 1.64
CA GLU A 213 -25.85 18.84 0.35
C GLU A 213 -26.56 17.48 0.36
N ARG A 214 -27.88 17.47 0.13
CA ARG A 214 -28.54 16.26 -0.36
C ARG A 214 -27.66 15.78 -1.49
N ALA A 215 -27.22 14.52 -1.46
CA ALA A 215 -26.30 13.89 -2.40
C ALA A 215 -26.80 13.97 -3.85
N SER A 216 -26.82 15.18 -4.43
CA SER A 216 -27.52 15.54 -5.66
C SER A 216 -26.54 15.96 -6.75
N LYS A 217 -25.33 16.41 -6.40
CA LYS A 217 -24.22 16.40 -7.35
C LYS A 217 -23.86 14.94 -7.60
N LYS A 218 -24.21 14.45 -8.81
CA LYS A 218 -23.78 13.16 -9.34
C LYS A 218 -22.27 13.07 -9.13
N LYS A 219 -21.83 12.29 -8.14
CA LYS A 219 -20.40 12.07 -7.90
C LYS A 219 -19.87 11.28 -9.09
N SER A 220 -18.67 11.63 -9.55
CA SER A 220 -17.97 10.83 -10.56
C SER A 220 -18.02 9.36 -10.15
N PRO A 221 -18.34 8.44 -11.07
CA PRO A 221 -18.33 7.01 -10.78
C PRO A 221 -16.89 6.49 -10.56
N TRP A 222 -15.89 7.28 -10.97
CA TRP A 222 -14.48 6.95 -10.87
C TRP A 222 -13.95 7.10 -9.45
N ILE A 223 -13.30 6.03 -8.99
CA ILE A 223 -12.47 5.99 -7.80
C ILE A 223 -11.02 6.08 -8.28
N HIS A 224 -10.37 7.20 -8.00
CA HIS A 224 -8.96 7.39 -8.35
C HIS A 224 -8.05 6.61 -7.39
N VAL A 225 -7.06 5.94 -7.94
CA VAL A 225 -6.06 5.21 -7.17
C VAL A 225 -4.91 6.18 -6.83
N PRO A 226 -4.68 6.45 -5.54
CA PRO A 226 -3.73 7.47 -5.10
C PRO A 226 -2.26 7.07 -5.34
N LEU A 227 -2.01 5.77 -5.45
CA LEU A 227 -0.71 5.17 -5.74
C LEU A 227 -0.71 4.59 -7.14
N THR A 228 0.46 4.56 -7.79
CA THR A 228 0.65 3.77 -9.02
C THR A 228 0.52 2.30 -8.66
N ILE A 229 -0.43 1.58 -9.25
CA ILE A 229 -0.60 0.13 -9.00
C ILE A 229 -0.37 -0.63 -10.31
N PRO A 230 0.78 -1.29 -10.50
CA PRO A 230 1.01 -2.16 -11.64
C PRO A 230 -0.07 -3.23 -11.72
N MET A 231 -0.83 -3.26 -12.82
CA MET A 231 -1.87 -4.26 -13.01
C MET A 231 -1.28 -5.66 -13.15
N PRO A 232 -1.86 -6.70 -12.52
CA PRO A 232 -1.47 -8.08 -12.76
C PRO A 232 -1.65 -8.42 -14.25
N PRO A 233 -0.95 -9.43 -14.77
CA PRO A 233 -1.23 -9.96 -16.10
C PRO A 233 -2.71 -10.34 -16.20
N ILE A 234 -3.38 -9.87 -17.25
CA ILE A 234 -4.76 -10.23 -17.55
C ILE A 234 -4.73 -11.18 -18.75
N VAL A 235 -5.12 -12.42 -18.50
CA VAL A 235 -5.25 -13.47 -19.49
C VAL A 235 -6.73 -13.67 -19.79
N MET A 236 -7.05 -13.79 -21.07
CA MET A 236 -8.41 -13.94 -21.58
C MET A 236 -8.44 -14.95 -22.73
N ASN A 237 -9.60 -15.54 -22.99
CA ASN A 237 -9.89 -16.19 -24.27
C ASN A 237 -10.57 -15.15 -25.16
N ASP A 238 -9.91 -14.75 -26.24
CA ASP A 238 -10.37 -13.71 -27.18
C ASP A 238 -11.62 -14.13 -27.98
N SER A 239 -12.06 -13.34 -28.96
CA SER A 239 -13.24 -13.66 -29.78
C SER A 239 -13.18 -15.03 -30.47
N ASP A 240 -11.97 -15.49 -30.80
CA ASP A 240 -11.70 -16.76 -31.45
C ASP A 240 -11.45 -17.89 -30.44
N ASN A 241 -11.71 -17.63 -29.15
CA ASN A 241 -11.48 -18.51 -28.02
C ASN A 241 -10.00 -18.94 -27.87
N GLN A 242 -9.08 -18.07 -28.29
CA GLN A 242 -7.65 -18.27 -28.12
C GLN A 242 -7.15 -17.57 -26.86
N LYS A 243 -6.29 -18.28 -26.10
CA LYS A 243 -5.71 -17.73 -24.87
C LYS A 243 -4.70 -16.63 -25.20
N VAL A 244 -5.02 -15.40 -24.82
CA VAL A 244 -4.21 -14.19 -25.07
C VAL A 244 -3.92 -13.45 -23.76
N VAL A 245 -2.72 -12.90 -23.64
CA VAL A 245 -2.33 -12.01 -22.53
C VAL A 245 -2.46 -10.57 -23.01
N LEU A 246 -3.24 -9.76 -22.29
CA LEU A 246 -3.36 -8.34 -22.62
C LEU A 246 -1.99 -7.65 -22.49
N PRO A 247 -1.53 -6.93 -23.54
CA PRO A 247 -0.18 -6.38 -23.57
C PRO A 247 -0.10 -5.05 -22.78
N LEU A 248 -0.44 -5.12 -21.49
CA LEU A 248 -0.42 -3.98 -20.57
C LEU A 248 1.03 -3.48 -20.37
N GLY A 249 1.24 -2.17 -20.51
CA GLY A 249 2.56 -1.55 -20.39
C GLY A 249 3.35 -1.42 -21.69
N ASN A 250 2.67 -1.50 -22.84
CA ASN A 250 3.26 -1.36 -24.18
C ASN A 250 3.09 0.05 -24.79
N GLU A 251 3.19 1.10 -23.96
CA GLU A 251 2.99 2.50 -24.35
C GLU A 251 1.55 2.86 -24.79
N LYS A 252 0.59 1.95 -24.63
CA LYS A 252 -0.85 2.20 -24.87
C LYS A 252 -1.64 2.27 -23.57
N ALA A 253 -2.61 3.17 -23.50
CA ALA A 253 -3.58 3.22 -22.41
C ALA A 253 -4.74 2.26 -22.70
N TYR A 254 -5.27 1.62 -21.66
CA TYR A 254 -6.37 0.67 -21.77
C TYR A 254 -7.54 1.08 -20.90
N LEU A 255 -8.75 0.94 -21.43
CA LEU A 255 -9.98 0.86 -20.66
C LEU A 255 -10.44 -0.60 -20.71
N ILE A 256 -10.33 -1.30 -19.58
CA ILE A 256 -10.84 -2.65 -19.43
C ILE A 256 -12.21 -2.58 -18.78
N ASN A 257 -13.24 -2.97 -19.51
CA ASN A 257 -14.60 -3.07 -19.01
C ASN A 257 -14.91 -4.53 -18.66
N PHE A 258 -15.60 -4.77 -17.55
CA PHE A 258 -16.07 -6.08 -17.11
C PHE A 258 -17.58 -6.11 -17.17
N TRP A 259 -18.13 -7.08 -17.89
CA TRP A 259 -19.56 -7.16 -18.16
C TRP A 259 -20.08 -8.59 -18.01
N ASP A 260 -21.41 -8.69 -17.97
CA ASP A 260 -22.18 -9.92 -17.87
C ASP A 260 -23.48 -9.74 -18.70
N PRO A 261 -23.86 -10.68 -19.58
CA PRO A 261 -25.15 -10.64 -20.28
C PRO A 261 -26.37 -10.51 -19.36
N GLU A 262 -26.31 -11.07 -18.14
CA GLU A 262 -27.41 -11.02 -17.17
C GLU A 262 -27.51 -9.65 -16.46
N CYS A 263 -26.55 -8.76 -16.70
CA CYS A 263 -26.48 -7.42 -16.12
C CYS A 263 -27.14 -6.38 -17.05
N ALA A 264 -28.33 -5.91 -16.67
CA ALA A 264 -29.09 -4.92 -17.46
C ALA A 264 -28.29 -3.62 -17.72
N ASP A 265 -27.54 -3.14 -16.73
CA ASP A 265 -26.72 -1.93 -16.88
C ASP A 265 -25.54 -2.13 -17.85
N CYS A 266 -25.04 -3.37 -17.99
CA CYS A 266 -23.93 -3.69 -18.87
C CYS A 266 -24.31 -3.55 -20.35
N ALA A 267 -25.50 -4.05 -20.72
CA ALA A 267 -26.03 -3.86 -22.07
C ALA A 267 -26.27 -2.37 -22.38
N ILE A 268 -26.85 -1.63 -21.44
CA ILE A 268 -27.10 -0.19 -21.60
C ILE A 268 -25.78 0.56 -21.80
N GLU A 269 -24.77 0.31 -20.95
CA GLU A 269 -23.45 0.93 -21.03
C GLU A 269 -22.77 0.69 -22.39
N LEU A 270 -22.69 -0.57 -22.82
CA LEU A 270 -21.97 -0.93 -24.05
C LEU A 270 -22.70 -0.43 -25.31
N LEU A 271 -24.03 -0.41 -25.32
CA LEU A 271 -24.82 0.18 -26.40
C LEU A 271 -24.66 1.71 -26.47
N GLU A 272 -24.59 2.39 -25.33
CA GLU A 272 -24.29 3.82 -25.26
C GLU A 272 -22.90 4.11 -25.85
N TRP A 273 -21.88 3.34 -25.45
CA TRP A 273 -20.53 3.50 -25.98
C TRP A 273 -20.46 3.21 -27.47
N LYS A 274 -21.21 2.21 -27.97
CA LYS A 274 -21.32 1.91 -29.40
C LYS A 274 -21.92 3.10 -30.14
N LYS A 275 -23.01 3.68 -29.64
CA LYS A 275 -23.69 4.84 -30.25
C LYS A 275 -22.76 6.06 -30.32
N GLU A 276 -21.96 6.28 -29.28
CA GLU A 276 -21.06 7.44 -29.18
C GLU A 276 -19.60 7.10 -29.49
N ARG A 277 -19.36 6.03 -30.26
CA ARG A 277 -18.00 5.48 -30.49
C ARG A 277 -17.01 6.49 -31.05
N SER A 278 -17.48 7.44 -31.86
CA SER A 278 -16.69 8.50 -32.47
C SER A 278 -16.20 9.55 -31.46
N LYS A 279 -16.84 9.66 -30.29
CA LYS A 279 -16.42 10.57 -29.21
C LYS A 279 -15.38 9.96 -28.28
N LEU A 280 -15.20 8.63 -28.31
CA LEU A 280 -14.22 7.95 -27.45
C LEU A 280 -12.78 8.24 -27.94
N PRO A 281 -11.78 8.34 -27.05
CA PRO A 281 -10.43 8.75 -27.43
C PRO A 281 -9.77 7.72 -28.35
N GLY A 282 -9.29 8.13 -29.52
CA GLY A 282 -8.75 7.20 -30.54
C GLY A 282 -7.51 6.42 -30.10
N GLU A 283 -6.69 6.97 -29.19
CA GLU A 283 -5.51 6.28 -28.65
C GLU A 283 -5.85 5.23 -27.57
N LEU A 284 -7.05 5.31 -26.98
CA LEU A 284 -7.49 4.44 -25.90
C LEU A 284 -7.85 3.05 -26.44
N GLN A 285 -7.20 2.01 -25.91
CA GLN A 285 -7.53 0.63 -26.22
C GLN A 285 -8.69 0.19 -25.33
N ILE A 286 -9.86 -0.05 -25.91
CA ILE A 286 -11.04 -0.50 -25.16
C ILE A 286 -11.16 -2.02 -25.31
N VAL A 287 -11.13 -2.73 -24.20
CA VAL A 287 -11.29 -4.19 -24.13
C VAL A 287 -12.42 -4.52 -23.17
N THR A 288 -13.41 -5.29 -23.61
CA THR A 288 -14.59 -5.67 -22.84
C THR A 288 -14.52 -7.15 -22.47
N LEU A 289 -14.41 -7.48 -21.18
CA LEU A 289 -14.22 -8.83 -20.68
C LEU A 289 -15.50 -9.38 -20.05
N LEU A 290 -15.95 -10.55 -20.54
CA LEU A 290 -16.98 -11.34 -19.87
C LEU A 290 -16.39 -11.85 -18.55
N ALA A 291 -16.97 -11.39 -17.42
CA ALA A 291 -16.40 -11.57 -16.09
C ALA A 291 -17.08 -12.67 -15.25
N ASN A 292 -18.19 -13.24 -15.74
CA ASN A 292 -18.92 -14.30 -15.05
C ASN A 292 -18.30 -15.67 -15.34
N ALA A 293 -17.76 -16.30 -14.28
CA ALA A 293 -17.11 -17.60 -14.39
C ALA A 293 -18.08 -18.73 -14.82
N ASN A 294 -19.38 -18.59 -14.50
CA ASN A 294 -20.40 -19.59 -14.76
C ASN A 294 -20.92 -19.58 -16.21
N LEU A 295 -20.70 -18.48 -16.94
CA LEU A 295 -21.17 -18.35 -18.32
C LEU A 295 -20.10 -18.85 -19.30
N SER A 296 -20.51 -19.52 -20.37
CA SER A 296 -19.58 -20.01 -21.39
C SER A 296 -19.10 -18.88 -22.30
N HIS A 297 -18.08 -19.15 -23.11
CA HIS A 297 -17.59 -18.18 -24.10
C HIS A 297 -18.65 -17.90 -25.17
N GLU A 298 -19.41 -18.94 -25.55
CA GLU A 298 -20.47 -18.90 -26.55
C GLU A 298 -21.60 -17.94 -26.13
N VAL A 299 -22.04 -17.97 -24.87
CA VAL A 299 -23.05 -17.02 -24.35
C VAL A 299 -22.57 -15.57 -24.50
N GLY A 300 -21.28 -15.33 -24.25
CA GLY A 300 -20.68 -14.02 -24.49
C GLY A 300 -20.67 -13.64 -25.97
N ARG A 301 -20.36 -14.59 -26.86
CA ARG A 301 -20.35 -14.36 -28.31
C ARG A 301 -21.75 -13.99 -28.81
N GLU A 302 -22.77 -14.72 -28.41
CA GLU A 302 -24.16 -14.44 -28.76
C GLU A 302 -24.56 -13.02 -28.37
N PHE A 303 -24.24 -12.59 -27.13
CA PHE A 303 -24.50 -11.24 -26.67
C PHE A 303 -23.80 -10.16 -27.52
N ILE A 304 -22.52 -10.35 -27.86
CA ILE A 304 -21.75 -9.42 -28.68
C ILE A 304 -22.31 -9.32 -30.12
N GLU A 305 -22.69 -10.46 -30.71
CA GLU A 305 -23.23 -10.54 -32.08
C GLU A 305 -24.64 -9.94 -32.17
N GLU A 306 -25.52 -10.28 -31.23
CA GLU A 306 -26.89 -9.75 -31.14
C GLU A 306 -26.89 -8.21 -31.09
N HIS A 307 -26.02 -7.64 -30.25
CA HIS A 307 -25.91 -6.20 -30.06
C HIS A 307 -24.95 -5.53 -31.06
N GLN A 308 -24.25 -6.32 -31.89
CA GLN A 308 -23.23 -5.90 -32.85
C GLN A 308 -22.22 -4.92 -32.21
N LEU A 309 -21.63 -5.33 -31.09
CA LEU A 309 -20.72 -4.47 -30.31
C LEU A 309 -19.34 -4.37 -30.98
N PRO A 310 -18.81 -3.15 -31.24
CA PRO A 310 -17.59 -2.95 -32.03
C PRO A 310 -16.30 -2.99 -31.20
N PHE A 311 -16.33 -3.54 -29.99
CA PHE A 311 -15.21 -3.52 -29.04
C PHE A 311 -14.45 -4.84 -29.05
N ALA A 312 -13.15 -4.79 -28.83
CA ALA A 312 -12.37 -6.00 -28.61
C ALA A 312 -12.88 -6.70 -27.34
N TRP A 313 -13.18 -7.99 -27.41
CA TRP A 313 -13.78 -8.71 -26.31
C TRP A 313 -13.17 -10.10 -26.09
N GLY A 314 -13.46 -10.68 -24.93
CA GLY A 314 -13.22 -12.09 -24.65
C GLY A 314 -13.61 -12.45 -23.22
N LYS A 315 -13.44 -13.71 -22.83
CA LYS A 315 -13.74 -14.19 -21.47
C LYS A 315 -12.47 -14.15 -20.62
N ILE A 316 -12.53 -13.53 -19.44
CA ILE A 316 -11.38 -13.51 -18.52
C ILE A 316 -11.09 -14.92 -17.97
N GLU A 317 -9.82 -15.31 -17.91
CA GLU A 317 -9.39 -16.55 -17.27
C GLU A 317 -9.59 -16.48 -15.75
N SER A 318 -9.97 -17.61 -15.14
CA SER A 318 -10.27 -17.71 -13.71
C SER A 318 -9.09 -17.26 -12.83
N ASP A 319 -7.86 -17.56 -13.25
CA ASP A 319 -6.64 -17.18 -12.56
C ASP A 319 -6.40 -15.66 -12.58
N SER A 320 -6.72 -15.01 -13.70
CA SER A 320 -6.60 -13.56 -13.85
C SER A 320 -7.69 -12.84 -13.06
N ALA A 321 -8.92 -13.36 -13.10
CA ALA A 321 -10.02 -12.86 -12.28
C ALA A 321 -9.70 -12.97 -10.78
N PHE A 322 -9.13 -14.09 -10.35
CA PHE A 322 -8.69 -14.29 -8.96
C PHE A 322 -7.59 -13.30 -8.56
N LEU A 323 -6.55 -13.13 -9.39
CA LEU A 323 -5.48 -12.16 -9.12
C LEU A 323 -6.00 -10.72 -9.02
N LEU A 324 -6.92 -10.33 -9.91
CA LEU A 324 -7.56 -9.02 -9.88
C LEU A 324 -8.40 -8.83 -8.62
N ALA A 325 -9.23 -9.81 -8.25
CA ALA A 325 -10.00 -9.78 -7.03
C ALA A 325 -9.11 -9.67 -5.78
N LYS A 326 -7.98 -10.40 -5.75
CA LYS A 326 -6.99 -10.30 -4.66
C LYS A 326 -6.30 -8.94 -4.60
N LEU A 327 -5.93 -8.37 -5.74
CA LEU A 327 -5.36 -7.02 -5.80
C LEU A 327 -6.35 -6.01 -5.23
N LEU A 328 -7.60 -6.06 -5.67
CA LEU A 328 -8.62 -5.13 -5.22
C LEU A 328 -8.97 -5.30 -3.74
N GLN A 329 -9.06 -6.55 -3.25
CA GLN A 329 -9.23 -6.85 -1.83
C GLN A 329 -8.09 -6.23 -1.00
N LYS A 330 -6.85 -6.31 -1.50
CA LYS A 330 -5.68 -5.72 -0.85
C LYS A 330 -5.77 -4.19 -0.79
N LEU A 331 -6.23 -3.55 -1.87
CA LEU A 331 -6.33 -2.09 -1.97
C LEU A 331 -7.48 -1.51 -1.12
N PHE A 332 -8.65 -2.16 -1.12
CA PHE A 332 -9.87 -1.57 -0.54
C PHE A 332 -10.26 -2.16 0.82
N GLN A 333 -9.75 -3.34 1.18
CA GLN A 333 -10.02 -4.08 2.44
C GLN A 333 -11.49 -4.37 2.78
N THR A 334 -12.43 -3.81 2.00
CA THR A 334 -13.86 -3.71 2.30
C THR A 334 -14.72 -4.42 1.27
N ARG A 335 -14.13 -4.88 0.15
CA ARG A 335 -14.84 -5.56 -0.94
C ARG A 335 -14.11 -6.83 -1.35
N ASP A 336 -14.82 -7.94 -1.31
CA ASP A 336 -14.37 -9.27 -1.72
C ASP A 336 -14.98 -9.71 -3.07
N ARG A 337 -15.97 -8.96 -3.58
CA ARG A 337 -16.61 -9.16 -4.88
C ARG A 337 -16.84 -7.82 -5.56
N PHE A 338 -16.73 -7.83 -6.89
CA PHE A 338 -17.05 -6.69 -7.74
C PHE A 338 -18.16 -7.13 -8.70
N GLU A 339 -19.21 -6.32 -8.77
CA GLU A 339 -20.34 -6.55 -9.65
C GLU A 339 -20.10 -5.83 -10.97
N ALA A 340 -20.51 -6.46 -12.07
CA ALA A 340 -20.53 -5.82 -13.37
C ALA A 340 -21.73 -4.84 -13.44
N PRO A 341 -21.61 -3.72 -14.18
CA PRO A 341 -20.44 -3.34 -14.97
C PRO A 341 -19.34 -2.73 -14.09
N ALA A 342 -18.09 -2.98 -14.45
CA ALA A 342 -16.94 -2.32 -13.82
C ALA A 342 -15.90 -1.94 -14.87
N SER A 343 -15.36 -0.72 -14.77
CA SER A 343 -14.46 -0.17 -15.77
C SER A 343 -13.13 0.24 -15.13
N PHE A 344 -12.01 -0.20 -15.70
CA PHE A 344 -10.66 -0.02 -15.16
C PHE A 344 -9.82 0.74 -16.15
N LEU A 345 -9.32 1.90 -15.74
CA LEU A 345 -8.48 2.75 -16.57
C LEU A 345 -7.01 2.55 -16.23
N ILE A 346 -6.25 2.14 -17.24
CA ILE A 346 -4.86 1.72 -17.12
C ILE A 346 -4.00 2.61 -18.01
N ASN A 347 -2.93 3.15 -17.46
CA ASN A 347 -2.03 4.02 -18.22
C ASN A 347 -1.10 3.24 -19.16
N ARG A 348 -0.28 4.00 -19.91
CA ARG A 348 0.73 3.50 -20.86
C ARG A 348 1.80 2.57 -20.26
N LYS A 349 2.01 2.63 -18.93
CA LYS A 349 2.93 1.74 -18.19
C LYS A 349 2.25 0.47 -17.67
N GLY A 350 0.95 0.30 -17.88
CA GLY A 350 0.19 -0.81 -17.34
C GLY A 350 -0.13 -0.64 -15.84
N GLU A 351 -0.29 0.59 -15.37
CA GLU A 351 -0.66 0.90 -13.99
C GLU A 351 -2.14 1.32 -13.92
N LEU A 352 -2.87 0.80 -12.95
CA LEU A 352 -4.24 1.20 -12.63
C LEU A 352 -4.25 2.65 -12.12
N ILE A 353 -5.03 3.50 -12.77
CA ILE A 353 -5.16 4.92 -12.44
C ILE A 353 -6.44 5.20 -11.70
N SER A 354 -7.53 4.63 -12.19
CA SER A 354 -8.86 4.77 -11.66
C SER A 354 -9.71 3.60 -12.10
N PHE A 355 -10.79 3.37 -11.37
CA PHE A 355 -11.77 2.37 -11.72
C PHE A 355 -13.15 2.85 -11.30
N ALA A 356 -14.17 2.42 -12.01
CA ALA A 356 -15.56 2.68 -11.72
C ALA A 356 -16.29 1.36 -11.45
N LEU A 357 -17.22 1.40 -10.49
CA LEU A 357 -18.11 0.30 -10.16
C LEU A 357 -19.53 0.76 -10.47
N GLY A 358 -20.15 0.13 -11.46
CA GLY A 358 -21.36 0.63 -12.11
C GLY A 358 -21.05 1.34 -13.43
N LYS A 359 -22.13 1.72 -14.10
CA LYS A 359 -22.11 2.29 -15.45
C LYS A 359 -21.31 3.59 -15.51
N VAL A 360 -20.52 3.74 -16.57
CA VAL A 360 -19.84 5.00 -16.94
C VAL A 360 -20.27 5.45 -18.33
N SER A 361 -20.55 6.75 -18.47
CA SER A 361 -20.86 7.38 -19.75
C SER A 361 -19.60 7.70 -20.56
N VAL A 362 -19.76 7.94 -21.86
CA VAL A 362 -18.63 8.34 -22.73
C VAL A 362 -18.01 9.68 -22.31
N ASP A 363 -18.81 10.64 -21.84
CA ASP A 363 -18.30 11.91 -21.32
C ASP A 363 -17.47 11.72 -20.05
N GLU A 364 -17.88 10.82 -19.14
CA GLU A 364 -17.13 10.47 -17.95
C GLU A 364 -15.82 9.75 -18.28
N ILE A 365 -15.79 8.90 -19.31
CA ILE A 365 -14.56 8.28 -19.83
C ILE A 365 -13.62 9.34 -20.39
N ASN A 366 -14.14 10.25 -21.22
CA ASN A 366 -13.35 11.29 -21.85
C ASN A 366 -12.69 12.22 -20.82
N ALA A 367 -13.46 12.64 -19.81
CA ALA A 367 -12.94 13.45 -18.71
C ALA A 367 -11.83 12.73 -17.94
N GLU A 368 -12.02 11.44 -17.65
CA GLU A 368 -11.04 10.64 -16.91
C GLU A 368 -9.76 10.39 -17.70
N VAL A 369 -9.88 10.07 -18.99
CA VAL A 369 -8.73 9.85 -19.90
C VAL A 369 -7.94 11.14 -20.09
N ALA A 370 -8.61 12.29 -20.24
CA ALA A 370 -7.96 13.59 -20.35
C ALA A 370 -7.17 13.97 -19.09
N ALA A 371 -7.56 13.44 -17.92
CA ALA A 371 -6.85 13.64 -16.66
C ALA A 371 -5.60 12.74 -16.50
N ILE A 372 -5.37 11.76 -17.39
CA ILE A 372 -4.15 10.94 -17.36
C ILE A 372 -2.94 11.82 -17.74
N PRO A 373 -1.91 11.89 -16.88
CA PRO A 373 -0.68 12.58 -17.22
C PRO A 373 0.01 11.95 -18.43
N LYS A 374 0.39 12.77 -19.41
CA LYS A 374 1.15 12.34 -20.59
C LYS A 374 2.58 11.91 -20.26
N ALA A 375 3.17 12.48 -19.21
CA ALA A 375 4.50 12.16 -18.72
C ALA A 375 4.42 11.36 -17.41
N PRO A 376 5.43 10.53 -17.08
CA PRO A 376 5.53 9.89 -15.78
C PRO A 376 5.45 10.93 -14.65
N GLU A 377 4.49 10.75 -13.74
CA GLU A 377 4.39 11.57 -12.52
C GLU A 377 4.96 10.81 -11.32
N THR A 378 5.55 11.54 -10.37
CA THR A 378 5.91 10.97 -9.08
C THR A 378 4.66 10.73 -8.24
N THR A 379 4.75 9.84 -7.25
CA THR A 379 3.65 9.58 -6.30
C THR A 379 3.17 10.87 -5.63
N GLU A 380 4.09 11.75 -5.25
CA GLU A 380 3.76 13.05 -4.66
C GLU A 380 2.97 13.95 -5.62
N LYS A 381 3.39 14.06 -6.89
CA LYS A 381 2.67 14.85 -7.91
C LYS A 381 1.24 14.33 -8.11
N ARG A 382 1.08 13.00 -8.15
CA ARG A 382 -0.23 12.34 -8.23
C ARG A 382 -1.12 12.70 -7.05
N LEU A 383 -0.60 12.54 -5.84
CA LEU A 383 -1.37 12.82 -4.63
C LEU A 383 -1.75 14.30 -4.53
N ASN A 384 -0.85 15.22 -4.87
CA ASN A 384 -1.14 16.64 -4.90
C ASN A 384 -2.22 17.01 -5.92
N ARG A 385 -2.29 16.29 -7.05
CA ARG A 385 -3.33 16.45 -8.07
C ARG A 385 -4.69 15.92 -7.57
N LEU A 386 -4.71 14.82 -6.82
CA LEU A 386 -5.95 14.17 -6.36
C LEU A 386 -6.52 14.79 -5.08
N TYR A 387 -5.66 15.21 -4.15
CA TYR A 387 -6.05 15.65 -2.81
C TYR A 387 -5.66 17.10 -2.49
N GLY A 388 -5.03 17.80 -3.44
CA GLY A 388 -4.48 19.13 -3.22
C GLY A 388 -3.07 19.09 -2.60
N LYS A 389 -2.40 20.24 -2.57
CA LYS A 389 -1.08 20.37 -1.96
C LYS A 389 -1.20 20.22 -0.44
N GLY A 390 -0.33 19.41 0.15
CA GLY A 390 -0.30 19.19 1.60
C GLY A 390 1.09 18.84 2.13
N VAL A 391 1.17 18.66 3.44
CA VAL A 391 2.38 18.17 4.12
C VAL A 391 2.20 16.68 4.44
N TRP A 392 3.11 15.85 3.93
CA TRP A 392 3.13 14.42 4.23
C TRP A 392 3.88 14.18 5.53
N LEU A 393 3.17 13.69 6.55
CA LEU A 393 3.76 13.39 7.87
C LEU A 393 4.62 12.10 7.87
N ALA A 394 4.53 11.31 6.80
CA ALA A 394 5.31 10.11 6.57
C ALA A 394 5.61 9.95 5.07
N PRO A 395 6.69 9.25 4.69
CA PRO A 395 6.92 8.87 3.29
C PRO A 395 5.75 8.06 2.76
N VAL A 396 5.42 8.24 1.49
CA VAL A 396 4.39 7.44 0.85
C VAL A 396 4.89 6.00 0.71
N GLU A 397 4.36 5.11 1.55
CA GLU A 397 4.64 3.68 1.44
C GLU A 397 3.95 3.11 0.21
N ARG A 398 4.69 2.28 -0.54
CA ARG A 398 4.16 1.57 -1.70
C ARG A 398 3.53 0.27 -1.24
N GLU A 399 2.39 -0.08 -1.85
CA GLU A 399 1.74 -1.35 -1.58
C GLU A 399 2.66 -2.53 -1.88
N ASN A 400 2.66 -3.51 -0.97
CA ASN A 400 3.39 -4.75 -1.15
C ASN A 400 2.62 -5.69 -2.09
N LEU A 401 3.09 -5.77 -3.33
CA LEU A 401 2.47 -6.55 -4.39
C LEU A 401 3.17 -7.89 -4.66
N LEU A 402 3.97 -8.40 -3.71
CA LEU A 402 4.73 -9.65 -3.89
C LEU A 402 3.83 -10.88 -4.10
N PHE A 403 2.60 -10.84 -3.57
CA PHE A 403 1.64 -11.94 -3.73
C PHE A 403 1.33 -12.24 -5.21
N VAL A 404 1.41 -11.25 -6.12
CA VAL A 404 1.10 -11.44 -7.54
C VAL A 404 2.07 -12.43 -8.19
N PRO A 405 3.40 -12.18 -8.21
CA PRO A 405 4.33 -13.14 -8.79
C PRO A 405 4.44 -14.45 -7.98
N GLU A 406 4.21 -14.44 -6.66
CA GLU A 406 4.15 -15.69 -5.87
C GLU A 406 3.01 -16.61 -6.36
N ILE A 407 1.81 -16.07 -6.56
CA ILE A 407 0.67 -16.83 -7.08
C ILE A 407 0.95 -17.32 -8.51
N LEU A 408 1.53 -16.48 -9.37
CA LEU A 408 1.88 -16.87 -10.75
C LEU A 408 2.91 -18.01 -10.77
N LEU A 409 3.95 -17.94 -9.94
CA LEU A 409 4.94 -19.03 -9.82
C LEU A 409 4.31 -20.33 -9.33
N ASN A 410 3.44 -20.27 -8.32
CA ASN A 410 2.75 -21.46 -7.80
C ASN A 410 1.86 -22.13 -8.85
N LYS A 411 1.42 -21.38 -9.86
CA LYS A 411 0.63 -21.87 -11.00
C LYS A 411 1.47 -22.28 -12.21
N GLY A 412 2.80 -22.16 -12.13
CA GLY A 412 3.71 -22.47 -13.23
C GLY A 412 3.83 -21.38 -14.30
N GLU A 413 3.17 -20.23 -14.11
CA GLU A 413 3.13 -19.11 -15.05
C GLU A 413 4.37 -18.20 -14.90
N VAL A 414 5.57 -18.79 -15.01
CA VAL A 414 6.84 -18.13 -14.66
C VAL A 414 7.16 -16.95 -15.58
N ALA A 415 6.81 -17.03 -16.87
CA ALA A 415 7.00 -15.93 -17.81
C ALA A 415 6.15 -14.71 -17.44
N LEU A 416 4.91 -14.93 -17.01
CA LEU A 416 4.03 -13.87 -16.52
C LEU A 416 4.56 -13.25 -15.22
N ALA A 417 5.04 -14.08 -14.30
CA ALA A 417 5.68 -13.62 -13.07
C ALA A 417 6.91 -12.74 -13.36
N ALA A 418 7.78 -13.19 -14.28
CA ALA A 418 8.97 -12.47 -14.70
C ALA A 418 8.65 -11.08 -15.29
N ASN A 419 7.66 -11.01 -16.18
CA ASN A 419 7.22 -9.75 -16.79
C ASN A 419 6.60 -8.81 -15.75
N TYR A 420 5.80 -9.34 -14.83
CA TYR A 420 5.23 -8.55 -13.75
C TYR A 420 6.31 -8.00 -12.81
N VAL A 421 7.31 -8.81 -12.43
CA VAL A 421 8.43 -8.36 -11.58
C VAL A 421 9.18 -7.19 -12.21
N ARG A 422 9.40 -7.21 -13.53
CA ARG A 422 10.05 -6.11 -14.26
C ARG A 422 9.21 -4.83 -14.20
N ARG A 423 7.90 -4.93 -14.47
CA ARG A 423 6.98 -3.77 -14.43
C ARG A 423 6.77 -3.22 -13.02
N ALA A 424 6.72 -4.09 -12.01
CA ALA A 424 6.43 -3.75 -10.62
C ALA A 424 7.69 -3.63 -9.75
N TRP A 425 8.89 -3.54 -10.33
CA TRP A 425 10.16 -3.53 -9.59
C TRP A 425 10.19 -2.51 -8.44
N ASP A 426 9.63 -1.35 -8.70
CA ASP A 426 9.49 -0.24 -7.78
C ASP A 426 8.69 -0.57 -6.51
N HIS A 427 7.74 -1.50 -6.60
CA HIS A 427 6.94 -1.99 -5.47
C HIS A 427 7.59 -3.19 -4.78
N LEU A 428 8.34 -4.00 -5.53
CA LEU A 428 8.84 -5.29 -5.06
C LEU A 428 10.25 -5.23 -4.47
N SER A 429 11.09 -4.33 -4.98
CA SER A 429 12.53 -4.31 -4.70
C SER A 429 12.89 -4.10 -3.23
N ARG A 430 12.03 -3.48 -2.41
CA ARG A 430 12.31 -3.30 -0.97
C ARG A 430 11.90 -4.49 -0.12
N HIS A 431 11.18 -5.45 -0.68
CA HIS A 431 10.65 -6.57 0.09
C HIS A 431 11.71 -7.62 0.39
N ARG A 432 11.78 -8.13 1.62
CA ARG A 432 12.79 -9.11 2.06
C ARG A 432 12.84 -10.40 1.23
N LYS A 433 11.67 -10.87 0.75
CA LYS A 433 11.52 -12.11 -0.03
C LYS A 433 11.75 -11.95 -1.54
N ILE A 434 12.02 -10.74 -2.04
CA ILE A 434 12.20 -10.53 -3.49
C ILE A 434 13.38 -11.35 -4.01
N ASN A 435 14.43 -11.52 -3.21
CA ASN A 435 15.62 -12.29 -3.59
C ASN A 435 15.29 -13.74 -3.93
N ASP A 436 14.47 -14.41 -3.11
CA ASP A 436 14.07 -15.80 -3.32
C ASP A 436 13.23 -15.95 -4.60
N LEU A 437 12.34 -14.98 -4.85
CA LEU A 437 11.52 -14.93 -6.06
C LEU A 437 12.38 -14.76 -7.32
N LEU A 438 13.37 -13.86 -7.27
CA LEU A 438 14.30 -13.63 -8.38
C LEU A 438 15.13 -14.89 -8.67
N VAL A 439 15.54 -15.64 -7.64
CA VAL A 439 16.23 -16.92 -7.82
C VAL A 439 15.30 -17.96 -8.44
N ALA A 440 14.06 -18.11 -7.97
CA ALA A 440 13.11 -19.05 -8.54
C ALA A 440 12.82 -18.77 -10.04
N ILE A 441 12.67 -17.49 -10.41
CA ILE A 441 12.52 -17.08 -11.81
C ILE A 441 13.81 -17.36 -12.60
N GLY A 442 14.98 -17.07 -12.01
CA GLY A 442 16.29 -17.35 -12.61
C GLY A 442 16.49 -18.84 -12.91
N ASP A 443 16.19 -19.71 -11.94
CA ASP A 443 16.29 -21.17 -12.06
C ASP A 443 15.46 -21.69 -13.23
N TYR A 444 14.24 -21.18 -13.41
CA TYR A 444 13.37 -21.56 -14.51
C TYR A 444 13.99 -21.23 -15.88
N TYR A 445 14.48 -20.01 -16.06
CA TYR A 445 15.10 -19.61 -17.32
C TYR A 445 16.42 -20.34 -17.59
N PHE A 446 17.21 -20.64 -16.55
CA PHE A 446 18.42 -21.44 -16.68
C PHE A 446 18.10 -22.87 -17.14
N LYS A 447 17.10 -23.52 -16.52
CA LYS A 447 16.64 -24.86 -16.92
C LYS A 447 16.07 -24.89 -18.33
N GLY A 448 15.39 -23.82 -18.75
CA GLY A 448 14.88 -23.66 -20.11
C GLY A 448 15.91 -23.22 -21.16
N GLY A 449 17.19 -23.07 -20.80
CA GLY A 449 18.26 -22.66 -21.72
C GLY A 449 18.28 -21.16 -22.08
N ASN A 450 17.38 -20.35 -21.50
CA ASN A 450 17.33 -18.91 -21.72
C ASN A 450 18.25 -18.18 -20.72
N ILE A 451 19.55 -18.41 -20.88
CA ILE A 451 20.57 -17.98 -19.91
C ILE A 451 20.59 -16.46 -19.72
N ALA A 452 20.43 -15.67 -20.79
CA ALA A 452 20.44 -14.21 -20.70
C ALA A 452 19.34 -13.68 -19.76
N GLN A 453 18.12 -14.20 -19.87
CA GLN A 453 17.02 -13.77 -19.01
C GLN A 453 17.23 -14.22 -17.57
N GLY A 454 17.65 -15.47 -17.37
CA GLY A 454 17.95 -15.99 -16.03
C GLY A 454 19.05 -15.21 -15.33
N LEU A 455 20.11 -14.83 -16.05
CA LEU A 455 21.23 -14.05 -15.52
C LEU A 455 20.77 -12.69 -15.00
N ASN A 456 19.84 -12.04 -15.70
CA ASN A 456 19.28 -10.77 -15.24
C ASN A 456 18.62 -10.92 -13.86
N PHE A 457 17.81 -11.97 -13.67
CA PHE A 457 17.15 -12.21 -12.38
C PHE A 457 18.13 -12.58 -11.27
N TYR A 458 19.08 -13.49 -11.54
CA TYR A 458 20.11 -13.82 -10.55
C TYR A 458 21.01 -12.65 -10.18
N LEU A 459 21.48 -11.86 -11.15
CA LEU A 459 22.32 -10.70 -10.86
C LEU A 459 21.58 -9.66 -10.02
N ASN A 460 20.29 -9.45 -10.26
CA ASN A 460 19.46 -8.62 -9.39
C ASN A 460 19.36 -9.21 -7.98
N ALA A 461 19.16 -10.52 -7.81
CA ALA A 461 19.13 -11.16 -6.50
C ALA A 461 20.46 -11.00 -5.75
N LEU A 462 21.58 -11.26 -6.43
CA LEU A 462 22.93 -11.18 -5.86
C LEU A 462 23.30 -9.74 -5.48
N ASN A 463 23.01 -8.74 -6.33
CA ASN A 463 23.24 -7.33 -6.04
C ASN A 463 22.42 -6.82 -4.84
N LYS A 464 21.30 -7.48 -4.54
CA LYS A 464 20.47 -7.21 -3.37
C LYS A 464 20.88 -8.00 -2.11
N GLY A 465 22.01 -8.69 -2.16
CA GLY A 465 22.59 -9.38 -1.01
C GLY A 465 22.08 -10.80 -0.81
N HIS A 466 21.54 -11.47 -1.82
CA HIS A 466 21.27 -12.91 -1.73
C HIS A 466 22.59 -13.69 -1.61
N LEU A 467 22.78 -14.40 -0.49
CA LEU A 467 24.04 -15.07 -0.14
C LEU A 467 24.04 -16.57 -0.47
N ASN A 468 23.61 -16.95 -1.68
CA ASN A 468 23.65 -18.34 -2.11
C ASN A 468 24.91 -18.62 -2.98
N PRO A 469 25.90 -19.38 -2.47
CA PRO A 469 27.13 -19.64 -3.20
C PRO A 469 26.93 -20.47 -4.47
N VAL A 470 25.88 -21.29 -4.56
CA VAL A 470 25.54 -22.05 -5.76
C VAL A 470 25.09 -21.10 -6.88
N VAL A 471 24.21 -20.15 -6.56
CA VAL A 471 23.76 -19.13 -7.53
C VAL A 471 24.94 -18.26 -7.97
N MET A 472 25.80 -17.84 -7.04
CA MET A 472 27.01 -17.08 -7.38
C MET A 472 27.93 -17.84 -8.33
N ASN A 473 28.15 -19.13 -8.07
CA ASN A 473 28.97 -19.98 -8.93
C ASN A 473 28.35 -20.15 -10.32
N ASN A 474 27.07 -20.49 -10.40
CA ASN A 474 26.36 -20.69 -11.68
C ASN A 474 26.37 -19.42 -12.53
N VAL A 475 26.13 -18.26 -11.91
CA VAL A 475 26.22 -16.94 -12.57
C VAL A 475 27.65 -16.69 -13.06
N ALA A 476 28.65 -16.89 -12.20
CA ALA A 476 30.05 -16.65 -12.55
C ALA A 476 30.52 -17.55 -13.69
N TRP A 477 30.11 -18.81 -13.70
CA TRP A 477 30.42 -19.75 -14.78
C TRP A 477 29.88 -19.24 -16.12
N GLN A 478 28.60 -18.90 -16.19
CA GLN A 478 28.01 -18.36 -17.43
C GLN A 478 28.68 -17.04 -17.87
N LEU A 479 29.03 -16.17 -16.92
CA LEU A 479 29.75 -14.93 -17.23
C LEU A 479 31.20 -15.18 -17.71
N ALA A 480 31.80 -16.32 -17.41
CA ALA A 480 33.15 -16.67 -17.84
C ALA A 480 33.17 -17.45 -19.17
N THR A 481 32.28 -18.44 -19.32
CA THR A 481 32.43 -19.49 -20.34
C THR A 481 31.36 -19.49 -21.42
N HIS A 482 30.25 -18.75 -21.24
CA HIS A 482 29.11 -18.84 -22.15
C HIS A 482 29.50 -18.59 -23.63
N LYS A 483 28.93 -19.36 -24.56
CA LYS A 483 29.28 -19.33 -25.99
C LYS A 483 29.10 -17.94 -26.62
N ASP A 484 27.98 -17.27 -26.31
CA ASP A 484 27.73 -15.88 -26.71
C ASP A 484 28.61 -14.88 -25.94
N ARG A 485 29.43 -14.13 -26.67
CA ARG A 485 30.31 -13.09 -26.12
C ARG A 485 29.56 -11.97 -25.42
N ARG A 486 28.31 -11.69 -25.79
CA ARG A 486 27.49 -10.63 -25.18
C ARG A 486 27.10 -10.95 -23.74
N ILE A 487 27.10 -12.22 -23.37
CA ILE A 487 26.82 -12.68 -22.01
C ILE A 487 28.09 -12.65 -21.15
N ARG A 488 29.27 -12.89 -21.75
CA ARG A 488 30.52 -12.98 -21.00
C ARG A 488 30.92 -11.64 -20.39
N ASN A 489 31.37 -11.68 -19.13
CA ASN A 489 31.90 -10.57 -18.36
C ASN A 489 32.87 -11.08 -17.29
N GLY A 490 34.16 -11.16 -17.65
CA GLY A 490 35.20 -11.68 -16.75
C GLY A 490 35.32 -10.92 -15.42
N ASN A 491 35.02 -9.62 -15.39
CA ASN A 491 35.03 -8.84 -14.13
C ASN A 491 33.92 -9.29 -13.16
N LEU A 492 32.69 -9.45 -13.66
CA LEU A 492 31.59 -9.96 -12.85
C LEU A 492 31.76 -11.44 -12.50
N ALA A 493 32.32 -12.25 -13.41
CA ALA A 493 32.64 -13.65 -13.16
C ALA A 493 33.60 -13.80 -11.97
N VAL A 494 34.75 -13.11 -12.00
CA VAL A 494 35.73 -13.12 -10.91
C VAL A 494 35.11 -12.61 -9.60
N LYS A 495 34.33 -11.52 -9.64
CA LYS A 495 33.65 -10.97 -8.45
C LYS A 495 32.78 -12.03 -7.75
N TRP A 496 31.89 -12.71 -8.49
CA TRP A 496 30.95 -13.65 -7.90
C TRP A 496 31.60 -14.99 -7.54
N ALA A 497 32.55 -15.49 -8.34
CA ALA A 497 33.30 -16.70 -8.01
C ALA A 497 34.15 -16.54 -6.74
N LEU A 498 34.84 -15.40 -6.58
CA LEU A 498 35.56 -15.08 -5.34
C LEU A 498 34.61 -15.02 -4.14
N LYS A 499 33.43 -14.43 -4.32
CA LYS A 499 32.43 -14.35 -3.24
C LYS A 499 31.91 -15.73 -2.84
N ALA A 500 31.64 -16.61 -3.81
CA ALA A 500 31.24 -17.99 -3.56
C ALA A 500 32.31 -18.76 -2.77
N LEU A 501 33.58 -18.66 -3.18
CA LEU A 501 34.73 -19.24 -2.47
C LEU A 501 34.88 -18.70 -1.05
N GLN A 502 34.70 -17.39 -0.85
CA GLN A 502 34.76 -16.79 0.48
C GLN A 502 33.69 -17.37 1.41
N ILE A 503 32.46 -17.49 0.93
CA ILE A 503 31.33 -18.03 1.71
C ILE A 503 31.56 -19.50 2.07
N THR A 504 32.07 -20.30 1.14
CA THR A 504 32.36 -21.73 1.39
C THR A 504 33.71 -22.00 2.01
N LYS A 505 34.48 -20.94 2.36
CA LYS A 505 35.84 -21.03 2.92
C LYS A 505 36.77 -21.87 2.06
N GLY A 506 36.60 -21.82 0.73
CA GLY A 506 37.45 -22.53 -0.22
C GLY A 506 37.35 -24.06 -0.18
N ARG A 507 36.24 -24.61 0.33
CA ARG A 507 36.04 -26.07 0.44
C ARG A 507 35.55 -26.75 -0.85
N GLN A 508 35.02 -25.97 -1.79
CA GLN A 508 34.44 -26.49 -3.03
C GLN A 508 35.40 -26.33 -4.20
N ALA A 509 35.85 -27.45 -4.78
CA ALA A 509 36.78 -27.46 -5.91
C ALA A 509 36.20 -26.77 -7.16
N THR A 510 34.93 -27.02 -7.47
CA THR A 510 34.20 -26.44 -8.61
C THR A 510 34.25 -24.90 -8.63
N TYR A 511 34.36 -24.25 -7.47
CA TYR A 511 34.36 -22.79 -7.41
C TYR A 511 35.73 -22.20 -7.75
N TYR A 512 36.81 -22.97 -7.55
CA TYR A 512 38.14 -22.61 -8.05
C TYR A 512 38.20 -22.72 -9.56
N ASP A 513 37.56 -23.73 -10.15
CA ASP A 513 37.46 -23.88 -11.60
C ASP A 513 36.73 -22.66 -12.22
N THR A 514 35.58 -22.32 -11.65
CA THR A 514 34.80 -21.16 -12.08
C THR A 514 35.58 -19.84 -11.93
N LEU A 515 36.35 -19.69 -10.84
CA LEU A 515 37.21 -18.52 -10.65
C LEU A 515 38.34 -18.47 -11.68
N ALA A 516 38.98 -19.61 -11.97
CA ALA A 516 40.03 -19.71 -12.97
C ALA A 516 39.50 -19.34 -14.37
N ALA A 517 38.30 -19.83 -14.74
CA ALA A 517 37.62 -19.44 -15.97
C ALA A 517 37.37 -17.93 -16.04
N GLY A 518 36.97 -17.31 -14.92
CA GLY A 518 36.81 -15.86 -14.84
C GLY A 518 38.09 -15.07 -15.11
N TYR A 519 39.24 -15.53 -14.58
CA TYR A 519 40.54 -14.92 -14.87
C TYR A 519 40.99 -15.17 -16.32
N ALA A 520 40.73 -16.36 -16.86
CA ALA A 520 41.05 -16.69 -18.24
C ALA A 520 40.26 -15.83 -19.25
N GLU A 521 38.99 -15.53 -19.00
CA GLU A 521 38.20 -14.59 -19.83
C GLU A 521 38.78 -13.16 -19.80
N LYS A 522 39.55 -12.82 -18.75
CA LYS A 522 40.31 -11.56 -18.65
C LYS A 522 41.72 -11.65 -19.25
N ALA A 523 42.07 -12.75 -19.91
CA ALA A 523 43.42 -13.07 -20.39
C ALA A 523 44.51 -13.11 -19.29
N MET A 524 44.10 -13.31 -18.03
CA MET A 524 44.98 -13.41 -16.86
C MET A 524 45.32 -14.88 -16.58
N PHE A 525 46.07 -15.50 -17.48
CA PHE A 525 46.30 -16.96 -17.47
C PHE A 525 47.20 -17.45 -16.32
N VAL A 526 48.11 -16.60 -15.82
CA VAL A 526 48.97 -16.96 -14.69
C VAL A 526 48.12 -17.11 -13.41
N GLU A 527 47.23 -16.16 -13.18
CA GLU A 527 46.27 -16.19 -12.08
C GLU A 527 45.28 -17.34 -12.23
N ALA A 528 44.78 -17.58 -13.45
CA ALA A 528 43.91 -18.72 -13.73
C ALA A 528 44.56 -20.05 -13.35
N LEU A 529 45.82 -20.29 -13.79
CA LEU A 529 46.57 -21.50 -13.46
C LEU A 529 46.81 -21.66 -11.95
N ASN A 530 47.11 -20.58 -11.23
CA ASN A 530 47.26 -20.62 -9.77
C ASN A 530 45.97 -21.10 -9.07
N PHE A 531 44.80 -20.62 -9.52
CA PHE A 531 43.52 -21.08 -8.97
C PHE A 531 43.17 -22.51 -9.41
N VAL A 532 43.59 -22.95 -10.59
CA VAL A 532 43.47 -24.36 -11.00
C VAL A 532 44.24 -25.28 -10.05
N GLU A 533 45.50 -24.97 -9.72
CA GLU A 533 46.29 -25.78 -8.77
C GLU A 533 45.64 -25.86 -7.39
N LYS A 534 45.11 -24.73 -6.89
CA LYS A 534 44.35 -24.72 -5.63
C LYS A 534 43.10 -25.59 -5.71
N GLY A 535 42.36 -25.50 -6.82
CA GLY A 535 41.19 -26.33 -7.09
C GLY A 535 41.53 -27.82 -7.12
N LEU A 536 42.61 -28.21 -7.79
CA LEU A 536 43.06 -29.60 -7.90
C LEU A 536 43.41 -30.18 -6.53
N LYS A 537 44.13 -29.41 -5.70
CA LYS A 537 44.43 -29.79 -4.32
C LYS A 537 43.15 -29.96 -3.50
N THR A 538 42.19 -29.04 -3.64
CA THR A 538 40.89 -29.14 -2.95
C THR A 538 40.09 -30.34 -3.43
N ALA A 539 40.08 -30.64 -4.74
CA ALA A 539 39.38 -31.78 -5.32
C ALA A 539 39.96 -33.11 -4.82
N GLU A 540 41.29 -33.21 -4.75
CA GLU A 540 41.99 -34.38 -4.23
C GLU A 540 41.70 -34.62 -2.75
N LEU A 541 41.74 -33.56 -1.93
CA LEU A 541 41.41 -33.65 -0.50
C LEU A 541 39.95 -34.01 -0.22
N SER A 542 39.03 -33.67 -1.14
CA SER A 542 37.59 -33.93 -1.00
C SER A 542 37.12 -35.19 -1.72
N GLY A 543 37.96 -35.82 -2.54
CA GLY A 543 37.57 -36.95 -3.39
C GLY A 543 36.67 -36.58 -4.58
N ASP A 544 36.60 -35.30 -4.96
CA ASP A 544 35.79 -34.81 -6.07
C ASP A 544 36.46 -35.09 -7.43
N SER A 545 36.27 -36.30 -7.94
CA SER A 545 36.84 -36.76 -9.21
C SER A 545 36.31 -35.99 -10.43
N SER A 546 35.08 -35.47 -10.35
CA SER A 546 34.46 -34.68 -11.43
C SER A 546 35.18 -33.35 -11.57
N SER A 547 35.22 -32.54 -10.51
CA SER A 547 35.90 -31.25 -10.55
C SER A 547 37.39 -31.40 -10.85
N ARG A 548 38.05 -32.47 -10.38
CA ARG A 548 39.45 -32.76 -10.72
C ARG A 548 39.64 -32.91 -12.23
N THR A 549 38.73 -33.63 -12.89
CA THR A 549 38.78 -33.86 -14.34
C THR A 549 38.59 -32.55 -15.12
N ASP A 550 37.61 -31.74 -14.72
CA ASP A 550 37.31 -30.47 -15.38
C ASP A 550 38.46 -29.46 -15.21
N LEU A 551 39.04 -29.39 -14.03
CA LEU A 551 40.21 -28.56 -13.74
C LEU A 551 41.46 -28.96 -14.55
N LEU A 552 41.70 -30.27 -14.76
CA LEU A 552 42.80 -30.75 -15.59
C LEU A 552 42.60 -30.35 -17.05
N LYS A 553 41.38 -30.48 -17.58
CA LYS A 553 41.04 -29.98 -18.93
C LYS A 553 41.29 -28.47 -19.02
N ALA A 554 40.76 -27.70 -18.07
CA ALA A 554 40.95 -26.25 -18.03
C ALA A 554 42.44 -25.86 -18.01
N LYS A 555 43.27 -26.60 -17.25
CA LYS A 555 44.73 -26.42 -17.20
C LYS A 555 45.40 -26.49 -18.58
N GLU A 556 45.04 -27.48 -19.39
CA GLU A 556 45.60 -27.66 -20.74
C GLU A 556 45.29 -26.46 -21.65
N TYR A 557 44.06 -25.95 -21.59
CA TYR A 557 43.65 -24.75 -22.34
C TYR A 557 44.42 -23.51 -21.87
N TYR A 558 44.51 -23.29 -20.55
CA TYR A 558 45.18 -22.11 -19.99
C TYR A 558 46.69 -22.10 -20.23
N LEU A 559 47.35 -23.26 -20.24
CA LEU A 559 48.77 -23.37 -20.64
C LEU A 559 49.03 -22.90 -22.08
N ARG A 560 48.04 -23.08 -22.96
CA ARG A 560 48.07 -22.60 -24.35
C ARG A 560 47.58 -21.15 -24.50
N LYS A 561 47.28 -20.45 -23.39
CA LYS A 561 46.68 -19.11 -23.36
C LYS A 561 45.33 -19.04 -24.08
N ILE A 562 44.52 -20.09 -23.96
CA ILE A 562 43.18 -20.18 -24.54
C ILE A 562 42.17 -20.30 -23.39
N PRO A 563 41.08 -19.50 -23.34
CA PRO A 563 40.03 -19.69 -22.35
C PRO A 563 39.26 -21.00 -22.57
N HIS A 564 39.12 -21.81 -21.53
CA HIS A 564 38.25 -22.99 -21.51
C HIS A 564 36.79 -22.54 -21.43
N ARG A 565 35.93 -23.06 -22.31
CA ARG A 565 34.52 -22.64 -22.46
C ARG A 565 33.50 -23.73 -22.10
N GLY A 566 33.93 -24.78 -21.41
CA GLY A 566 33.04 -25.88 -20.98
C GLY A 566 32.49 -26.71 -22.14
N GLU A 567 33.28 -26.88 -23.20
CA GLU A 567 32.99 -27.79 -24.31
C GLU A 567 33.43 -29.23 -24.02
#